data_AF-A0A7C3Y6W3-F1
#
_entry.id   AF-A0A7C3Y6W3-F1
#
_cell.length_a   1.000
_cell.length_b   1.000
_cell.length_c   1.000
_cell.angle_alpha   90.00
_cell.angle_beta   90.00
_cell.angle_gamma   90.00
#
_symmetry.space_group_name_H-M   'P 1'
#
loop_
_entity.id
_entity.type
_entity.pdbx_description
1 polymer ?
#
loop_
_entity_poly.entity_id
_entity_poly.type
_entity_poly.pdbx_seq_one_letter_code
_entity_poly.pdbx_strand_id
1 'polypeptide(L)'
;MPTRRRIEPTAKIWLEYRGMPILGSGGAAILKAIKDEKSISKAAEKLGMSYRYVWNYLARVKSTVGEIVVETFKGGKAGGGAKLTTLGERLLKEYGRVENYVGEVLHDKEYWEGVGLKISARNRLKGVVKSVEKGDVVSKVKVEVDAPTTITALISTEAVEDLNIKVNDRVEAVIKATEVMIAKEK
;
A
#
# COMPACT_ATOMS: atom_id res chain seq x y z
N MET A 1 -29.83 -19.52 16.23
CA MET A 1 -28.42 -19.17 15.95
C MET A 1 -28.37 -17.71 15.53
N PRO A 2 -27.62 -16.82 16.20
CA PRO A 2 -27.52 -15.44 15.76
C PRO A 2 -26.61 -15.37 14.52
N THR A 3 -27.14 -14.83 13.43
CA THR A 3 -26.41 -14.44 12.23
C THR A 3 -25.22 -13.56 12.62
N ARG A 4 -23.99 -14.09 12.57
CA ARG A 4 -22.76 -13.28 12.66
C ARG A 4 -22.78 -12.28 11.50
N ARG A 5 -23.14 -11.02 11.75
CA ARG A 5 -23.00 -9.93 10.78
C ARG A 5 -21.52 -9.84 10.39
N ARG A 6 -21.20 -10.03 9.11
CA ARG A 6 -19.85 -9.80 8.57
C ARG A 6 -19.56 -8.30 8.72
N ILE A 7 -18.59 -7.97 9.57
CA ILE A 7 -18.00 -6.63 9.61
C ILE A 7 -16.92 -6.60 8.54
N GLU A 8 -16.94 -5.55 7.70
CA GLU A 8 -15.91 -5.29 6.69
C GLU A 8 -15.14 -4.03 7.10
N PRO A 9 -13.80 -4.11 7.19
CA PRO A 9 -13.00 -2.94 7.57
C PRO A 9 -12.97 -1.93 6.42
N THR A 10 -13.10 -0.65 6.75
CA THR A 10 -13.00 0.46 5.79
C THR A 10 -12.04 1.50 6.32
N ALA A 11 -11.23 2.10 5.45
CA ALA A 11 -10.41 3.27 5.79
C ALA A 11 -10.80 4.49 4.94
N LYS A 12 -10.61 5.68 5.52
CA LYS A 12 -10.68 6.95 4.80
C LYS A 12 -9.31 7.58 4.82
N ILE A 13 -8.83 8.00 3.65
CA ILE A 13 -7.48 8.53 3.46
C ILE A 13 -7.57 10.00 3.09
N TRP A 14 -6.67 10.79 3.68
CA TRP A 14 -6.54 12.21 3.42
C TRP A 14 -5.05 12.55 3.31
N LEU A 15 -4.68 13.28 2.26
CA LEU A 15 -3.41 13.99 2.22
C LEU A 15 -3.59 15.30 2.99
N GLU A 16 -2.60 15.64 3.81
CA GLU A 16 -2.56 16.88 4.58
C GLU A 16 -1.41 17.79 4.16
N TYR A 17 -1.58 19.08 4.43
CA TYR A 17 -0.54 20.08 4.34
C TYR A 17 -0.60 20.95 5.59
N ARG A 18 0.48 20.97 6.38
CA ARG A 18 0.57 21.71 7.66
C ARG A 18 -0.60 21.39 8.61
N GLY A 19 -0.94 20.11 8.76
CA GLY A 19 -2.03 19.62 9.60
C GLY A 19 -3.44 19.92 9.08
N MET A 20 -3.57 20.51 7.89
CA MET A 20 -4.87 20.74 7.25
C MET A 20 -5.12 19.73 6.13
N PRO A 21 -6.28 19.06 6.10
CA PRO A 21 -6.62 18.12 5.04
C PRO A 21 -6.82 18.84 3.69
N ILE A 22 -6.10 18.40 2.66
CA ILE A 22 -6.13 19.01 1.32
C ILE A 22 -6.75 18.10 0.26
N LEU A 23 -6.62 16.78 0.37
CA LEU A 23 -7.10 15.85 -0.65
C LEU A 23 -7.57 14.52 -0.05
N GLY A 24 -8.85 14.22 -0.18
CA GLY A 24 -9.43 12.90 0.08
C GLY A 24 -10.01 12.29 -1.21
N SER A 25 -10.70 11.15 -1.09
CA SER A 25 -11.25 10.39 -2.22
C SER A 25 -12.08 11.23 -3.20
N GLY A 26 -13.00 12.05 -2.68
CA GLY A 26 -13.83 12.92 -3.52
C GLY A 26 -13.02 13.99 -4.27
N GLY A 27 -11.97 14.51 -3.65
CA GLY A 27 -11.07 15.45 -4.30
C GLY A 27 -10.17 14.81 -5.34
N ALA A 28 -9.68 13.61 -5.07
CA ALA A 28 -8.92 12.83 -6.05
C ALA A 28 -9.79 12.48 -7.26
N ALA A 29 -11.06 12.13 -7.05
CA ALA A 29 -12.04 11.92 -8.12
C ALA A 29 -12.24 13.19 -8.96
N ILE A 30 -12.33 14.38 -8.33
CA ILE A 30 -12.38 15.67 -9.04
C ILE A 30 -11.14 15.86 -9.92
N LEU A 31 -9.93 15.71 -9.37
CA LEU A 31 -8.69 15.91 -10.12
C LEU A 31 -8.57 14.92 -11.29
N LYS A 32 -8.93 13.65 -11.05
CA LYS A 32 -8.94 12.60 -12.09
C LYS A 32 -9.93 12.92 -13.21
N ALA A 33 -11.17 13.30 -12.85
CA ALA A 33 -12.17 13.67 -13.84
C ALA A 33 -11.77 14.91 -14.65
N ILE A 34 -11.14 15.92 -14.05
CA ILE A 34 -10.62 17.09 -14.77
C ILE A 34 -9.49 16.68 -15.73
N LYS A 35 -8.60 15.77 -15.31
CA LYS A 35 -7.53 15.24 -16.16
C LYS A 35 -8.09 14.53 -17.39
N ASP A 36 -9.12 13.71 -17.22
CA ASP A 36 -9.74 12.93 -18.29
C ASP A 36 -10.57 13.83 -19.23
N GLU A 37 -11.44 14.68 -18.67
CA GLU A 37 -12.40 15.49 -19.43
C GLU A 37 -11.79 16.80 -19.97
N LYS A 38 -10.63 17.20 -19.45
CA LYS A 38 -9.98 18.49 -19.74
C LYS A 38 -10.90 19.70 -19.53
N SER A 39 -11.88 19.58 -18.62
CA SER A 39 -12.90 20.58 -18.34
C SER A 39 -13.46 20.41 -16.92
N ILE A 40 -13.60 21.51 -16.18
CA ILE A 40 -14.20 21.50 -14.83
C ILE A 40 -15.71 21.23 -14.92
N SER A 41 -16.41 21.77 -15.91
CA SER A 41 -17.87 21.59 -16.04
C SER A 41 -18.22 20.15 -16.37
N LYS A 42 -17.52 19.52 -17.33
CA LYS A 42 -17.69 18.11 -17.67
C LYS A 42 -17.30 17.19 -16.52
N ALA A 43 -16.23 17.50 -15.80
CA ALA A 43 -15.84 16.75 -14.60
C ALA A 43 -16.91 16.82 -13.51
N ALA A 44 -17.48 18.01 -13.26
CA ALA A 44 -18.56 18.18 -12.31
C ALA A 44 -19.82 17.38 -12.71
N GLU A 45 -20.22 17.47 -13.98
CA GLU A 45 -21.35 16.70 -14.55
C GLU A 45 -21.14 15.19 -14.41
N LYS A 46 -19.98 14.68 -14.82
CA LYS A 46 -19.59 13.26 -14.72
C LYS A 46 -19.64 12.72 -13.29
N LEU A 47 -19.31 13.57 -12.31
CA LEU A 47 -19.30 13.20 -10.89
C LEU A 47 -20.64 13.46 -10.19
N GLY A 48 -21.67 13.97 -10.91
CA GLY A 48 -22.95 14.38 -10.30
C GLY A 48 -22.80 15.53 -9.30
N MET A 49 -21.76 16.35 -9.43
CA MET A 49 -21.46 17.48 -8.55
C MET A 49 -21.83 18.80 -9.22
N SER A 50 -22.18 19.82 -8.43
CA SER A 50 -22.34 21.16 -8.99
C SER A 50 -20.98 21.75 -9.38
N TYR A 51 -20.94 22.52 -10.48
CA TYR A 51 -19.74 23.26 -10.88
C TYR A 51 -19.18 24.12 -9.73
N ARG A 52 -20.07 24.79 -8.98
CA ARG A 52 -19.73 25.62 -7.82
C ARG A 52 -19.04 24.82 -6.72
N TYR A 53 -19.49 23.58 -6.46
CA TYR A 53 -18.86 22.71 -5.47
C TYR A 53 -17.42 22.37 -5.86
N VAL A 54 -17.21 21.94 -7.12
CA VAL A 54 -15.87 21.63 -7.64
C VAL A 54 -14.97 22.87 -7.60
N TRP A 55 -15.48 24.03 -8.02
CA TRP A 55 -14.74 25.28 -7.97
C TRP A 55 -14.32 25.67 -6.54
N ASN A 56 -15.25 25.61 -5.59
CA ASN A 56 -14.97 25.89 -4.17
C ASN A 56 -13.96 24.90 -3.58
N TYR A 57 -14.02 23.63 -3.99
CA TYR A 57 -13.04 22.62 -3.61
C TYR A 57 -11.62 23.04 -4.06
N LEU A 58 -11.45 23.36 -5.34
CA LEU A 58 -10.15 23.76 -5.91
C LEU A 58 -9.63 25.05 -5.26
N ALA A 59 -10.52 26.01 -5.02
CA ALA A 59 -10.19 27.26 -4.33
C ALA A 59 -9.69 27.02 -2.90
N ARG A 60 -10.32 26.10 -2.14
CA ARG A 60 -9.88 25.71 -0.80
C ARG A 60 -8.51 25.04 -0.81
N VAL A 61 -8.26 24.14 -1.77
CA VAL A 61 -6.93 23.51 -1.90
C VAL A 61 -5.87 24.56 -2.20
N LYS A 62 -6.15 25.50 -3.12
CA LYS A 62 -5.26 26.62 -3.41
C LYS A 62 -4.98 27.47 -2.17
N SER A 63 -6.01 27.85 -1.41
CA SER A 63 -5.82 28.68 -0.21
C SER A 63 -5.03 27.97 0.89
N THR A 64 -5.07 26.64 0.92
CA THR A 64 -4.36 25.84 1.93
C THR A 64 -2.89 25.60 1.54
N VAL A 65 -2.64 25.24 0.28
CA VAL A 65 -1.30 24.87 -0.21
C VAL A 65 -0.52 26.07 -0.75
N GLY A 66 -1.21 27.17 -1.11
CA GLY A 66 -0.60 28.38 -1.67
C GLY A 66 -0.45 28.36 -3.19
N GLU A 67 -0.76 27.25 -3.86
CA GLU A 67 -0.57 27.05 -5.29
C GLU A 67 -1.82 26.48 -5.97
N ILE A 68 -2.03 26.80 -7.25
CA ILE A 68 -3.12 26.23 -8.02
C ILE A 68 -2.83 24.77 -8.38
N VAL A 69 -3.84 23.92 -8.22
CA VAL A 69 -3.77 22.49 -8.61
C VAL A 69 -4.37 22.22 -9.99
N VAL A 70 -5.11 23.20 -10.53
CA VAL A 70 -5.74 23.16 -11.86
C VAL A 70 -5.54 24.52 -12.54
N GLU A 71 -5.01 24.49 -13.75
CA GLU A 71 -4.99 25.62 -14.68
C GLU A 71 -6.28 25.64 -15.50
N THR A 72 -6.82 26.84 -15.73
CA THR A 72 -8.00 27.05 -16.57
C THR A 72 -7.68 27.99 -17.72
N PHE A 73 -8.11 27.62 -18.93
CA PHE A 73 -7.90 28.41 -20.14
C PHE A 73 -9.20 29.11 -20.52
N LYS A 74 -9.13 30.41 -20.83
CA LYS A 74 -10.26 31.15 -21.41
C LYS A 74 -10.46 30.68 -22.86
N GLY A 75 -11.67 30.30 -23.25
CA GLY A 75 -11.99 29.88 -24.62
C GLY A 75 -13.47 30.13 -24.96
N GLY A 76 -13.71 30.68 -26.16
CA GLY A 76 -15.00 31.17 -26.69
C GLY A 76 -16.06 30.09 -26.95
N LYS A 77 -16.66 30.03 -28.15
CA LYS A 77 -17.88 29.25 -28.48
C LYS A 77 -17.89 27.75 -28.06
N ALA A 78 -16.74 27.13 -27.78
CA ALA A 78 -16.63 25.73 -27.34
C ALA A 78 -16.39 25.53 -25.82
N GLY A 79 -16.37 26.62 -25.04
CA GLY A 79 -16.10 26.61 -23.61
C GLY A 79 -14.61 26.70 -23.25
N GLY A 80 -14.33 27.10 -22.00
CA GLY A 80 -12.97 27.12 -21.44
C GLY A 80 -12.45 25.71 -21.13
N GLY A 81 -11.13 25.54 -21.17
CA GLY A 81 -10.44 24.28 -20.86
C GLY A 81 -9.90 24.23 -19.44
N ALA A 82 -9.56 23.04 -18.95
CA ALA A 82 -8.88 22.85 -17.68
C ALA A 82 -7.83 21.73 -17.75
N LYS A 83 -6.72 21.91 -17.03
CA LYS A 83 -5.65 20.90 -16.93
C LYS A 83 -5.07 20.89 -15.52
N LEU A 84 -4.66 19.72 -15.03
CA LEU A 84 -3.90 19.65 -13.79
C LEU A 84 -2.56 20.36 -13.94
N THR A 85 -2.16 21.11 -12.91
CA THR A 85 -0.77 21.60 -12.79
C THR A 85 0.16 20.46 -12.39
N THR A 86 1.47 20.72 -12.38
CA THR A 86 2.46 19.77 -11.83
C THR A 86 2.11 19.37 -10.39
N LEU A 87 1.66 20.32 -9.56
CA LEU A 87 1.21 20.03 -8.21
C LEU A 87 -0.06 19.16 -8.21
N GLY A 88 -1.05 19.49 -9.05
CA GLY A 88 -2.28 18.69 -9.17
C GLY A 88 -2.02 17.24 -9.57
N GLU A 89 -1.14 17.02 -10.55
CA GLU A 89 -0.71 15.68 -10.98
C GLU A 89 0.00 14.92 -9.85
N ARG A 90 0.90 15.59 -9.11
CA ARG A 90 1.60 14.98 -7.97
C ARG A 90 0.65 14.59 -6.85
N LEU A 91 -0.28 15.47 -6.47
CA LEU A 91 -1.26 15.18 -5.42
C LEU A 91 -2.17 14.02 -5.81
N LEU A 92 -2.64 13.97 -7.06
CA LEU A 92 -3.45 12.85 -7.56
C LEU A 92 -2.66 11.54 -7.55
N LYS A 93 -1.39 11.57 -7.99
CA LYS A 93 -0.51 10.39 -7.97
C LYS A 93 -0.25 9.89 -6.56
N GLU A 94 0.09 10.78 -5.62
CA GLU A 94 0.36 10.40 -4.23
C GLU A 94 -0.89 9.85 -3.55
N TYR A 95 -2.06 10.46 -3.77
CA TYR A 95 -3.31 9.94 -3.23
C TYR A 95 -3.57 8.51 -3.74
N GLY A 96 -3.44 8.27 -5.05
CA GLY A 96 -3.63 6.94 -5.64
C GLY A 96 -2.62 5.90 -5.12
N ARG A 97 -1.37 6.30 -4.88
CA ARG A 97 -0.35 5.43 -4.28
C ARG A 97 -0.76 4.95 -2.89
N VAL A 98 -1.20 5.86 -2.03
CA VAL A 98 -1.61 5.54 -0.66
C VAL A 98 -2.91 4.77 -0.65
N GLU A 99 -3.88 5.13 -1.50
CA GLU A 99 -5.16 4.42 -1.63
C GLU A 99 -4.98 2.96 -2.03
N ASN A 100 -4.11 2.68 -3.01
CA ASN A 100 -3.80 1.30 -3.41
C ASN A 100 -3.16 0.52 -2.25
N TYR A 101 -2.16 1.11 -1.59
CA TYR A 101 -1.45 0.46 -0.49
C TYR A 101 -2.39 0.10 0.66
N VAL A 102 -3.25 1.02 1.08
CA VAL A 102 -4.24 0.77 2.14
C VAL A 102 -5.32 -0.20 1.66
N GLY A 103 -5.75 -0.12 0.40
CA GLY A 103 -6.72 -1.05 -0.18
C GLY A 103 -6.24 -2.51 -0.15
N GLU A 104 -4.96 -2.73 -0.48
CA GLU A 104 -4.32 -4.05 -0.38
C GLU A 104 -4.31 -4.58 1.06
N VAL A 105 -4.02 -3.73 2.05
CA VAL A 105 -4.04 -4.11 3.47
C VAL A 105 -5.45 -4.49 3.97
N LEU A 106 -6.50 -3.84 3.46
CA LEU A 106 -7.87 -4.05 3.94
C LEU A 106 -8.60 -5.25 3.34
N HIS A 107 -8.17 -5.73 2.16
CA HIS A 107 -8.91 -6.76 1.40
C HIS A 107 -8.67 -8.21 1.85
N ASP A 108 -7.67 -8.47 2.69
CA ASP A 108 -7.31 -9.84 3.05
C ASP A 108 -7.37 -10.07 4.57
N LYS A 109 -8.34 -10.88 4.99
CA LYS A 109 -8.62 -11.19 6.41
C LYS A 109 -7.54 -12.09 7.05
N GLU A 110 -6.65 -12.67 6.25
CA GLU A 110 -5.56 -13.55 6.69
C GLU A 110 -4.16 -12.94 6.41
N TYR A 111 -4.10 -11.71 5.89
CA TYR A 111 -2.84 -10.99 5.59
C TYR A 111 -2.18 -10.41 6.84
N TRP A 112 -1.32 -11.20 7.46
CA TRP A 112 -0.32 -10.72 8.41
C TRP A 112 1.05 -10.38 7.76
N GLU A 113 1.09 -10.14 6.44
CA GLU A 113 2.29 -9.69 5.68
C GLU A 113 2.19 -8.22 5.20
N GLY A 114 1.31 -7.43 5.81
CA GLY A 114 0.86 -6.11 5.35
C GLY A 114 1.87 -4.95 5.39
N VAL A 115 3.18 -5.19 5.28
CA VAL A 115 4.15 -4.10 5.14
C VAL A 115 5.34 -4.34 4.19
N GLY A 116 5.51 -5.49 3.53
CA GLY A 116 6.57 -5.55 2.52
C GLY A 116 6.90 -6.94 1.97
N LEU A 117 6.66 -7.09 0.67
CA LEU A 117 7.20 -8.11 -0.23
C LEU A 117 6.41 -9.43 -0.32
N LYS A 118 5.82 -9.66 -1.50
CA LYS A 118 5.29 -10.96 -1.93
C LYS A 118 6.39 -11.76 -2.60
N ILE A 119 6.72 -12.94 -2.08
CA ILE A 119 7.74 -13.84 -2.63
C ILE A 119 7.12 -15.13 -3.20
N SER A 120 7.82 -15.81 -4.12
CA SER A 120 7.31 -16.99 -4.83
C SER A 120 7.42 -18.31 -4.04
N ALA A 121 8.06 -18.28 -2.87
CA ALA A 121 8.18 -19.43 -1.98
C ALA A 121 6.80 -19.89 -1.50
N ARG A 122 6.58 -21.21 -1.49
CA ARG A 122 5.26 -21.83 -1.23
C ARG A 122 5.14 -22.43 0.16
N ASN A 123 6.28 -22.77 0.77
CA ASN A 123 6.30 -23.35 2.10
C ASN A 123 6.77 -22.28 3.08
N ARG A 124 5.93 -21.95 4.06
CA ARG A 124 6.22 -21.00 5.13
C ARG A 124 5.84 -21.66 6.44
N LEU A 125 6.81 -21.84 7.33
CA LEU A 125 6.62 -22.55 8.58
C LEU A 125 7.00 -21.62 9.73
N LYS A 126 6.01 -21.23 10.53
CA LYS A 126 6.20 -20.38 11.71
C LYS A 126 6.97 -21.15 12.78
N GLY A 127 7.86 -20.44 13.47
CA GLY A 127 8.68 -21.04 14.52
C GLY A 127 9.44 -20.03 15.36
N VAL A 128 10.26 -20.57 16.26
CA VAL A 128 11.10 -19.82 17.20
C VAL A 128 12.56 -20.21 17.01
N VAL A 129 13.45 -19.22 16.94
CA VAL A 129 14.89 -19.45 16.84
C VAL A 129 15.41 -20.07 18.14
N LYS A 130 16.04 -21.25 18.05
CA LYS A 130 16.64 -21.94 19.20
C LYS A 130 18.14 -21.72 19.33
N SER A 131 18.83 -21.59 18.21
CA SER A 131 20.26 -21.27 18.20
C SER A 131 20.68 -20.55 16.93
N VAL A 132 21.70 -19.72 17.07
CA VAL A 132 22.39 -19.03 15.98
C VAL A 132 23.88 -19.30 16.15
N GLU A 133 24.46 -20.10 15.26
CA GLU A 133 25.89 -20.37 15.22
C GLU A 133 26.50 -19.49 14.11
N LYS A 134 27.15 -18.39 14.51
CA LYS A 134 27.77 -17.46 13.56
C LYS A 134 29.10 -18.03 13.05
N GLY A 135 29.26 -18.07 11.73
CA GLY A 135 30.54 -18.36 11.06
C GLY A 135 31.06 -17.13 10.31
N ASP A 136 32.23 -17.24 9.67
CA ASP A 136 32.86 -16.11 8.99
C ASP A 136 32.08 -15.65 7.75
N VAL A 137 31.48 -16.59 7.01
CA VAL A 137 30.74 -16.30 5.76
C VAL A 137 29.31 -16.81 5.82
N VAL A 138 29.12 -18.01 6.37
CA VAL A 138 27.82 -18.67 6.51
C VAL A 138 27.55 -18.92 7.99
N SER A 139 26.34 -18.63 8.40
CA SER A 139 25.82 -18.86 9.73
C SER A 139 24.70 -19.90 9.70
N LYS A 140 24.57 -20.65 10.79
CA LYS A 140 23.54 -21.67 10.95
C LYS A 140 22.48 -21.20 11.95
N VAL A 141 21.23 -21.20 11.52
CA VAL A 141 20.08 -20.84 12.37
C VAL A 141 19.19 -22.05 12.53
N LYS A 142 18.92 -22.46 13.78
CA LYS A 142 17.97 -23.53 14.10
C LYS A 142 16.64 -22.93 14.53
N VAL A 143 15.57 -23.31 13.85
CA VAL A 143 14.20 -22.85 14.10
C VAL A 143 13.35 -24.04 14.51
N GLU A 144 12.78 -24.00 15.71
CA GLU A 144 11.74 -24.94 16.12
C GLU A 144 10.40 -24.46 15.57
N VAL A 145 9.76 -25.23 14.69
CA VAL A 145 8.48 -24.86 14.08
C VAL A 145 7.29 -25.34 14.92
N ASP A 146 6.06 -24.99 14.55
CA ASP A 146 4.82 -25.38 15.28
C ASP A 146 4.48 -26.90 15.23
N ALA A 147 5.40 -27.73 14.72
CA ALA A 147 5.46 -29.18 14.89
C ALA A 147 6.76 -29.50 15.63
N PRO A 148 6.88 -30.59 16.44
CA PRO A 148 8.07 -30.88 17.28
C PRO A 148 9.31 -31.28 16.47
N THR A 149 9.70 -30.42 15.54
CA THR A 149 10.73 -30.60 14.52
C THR A 149 11.51 -29.29 14.44
N THR A 150 12.83 -29.43 14.25
CA THR A 150 13.72 -28.30 14.03
C THR A 150 14.10 -28.21 12.57
N ILE A 151 13.95 -27.03 11.98
CA ILE A 151 14.48 -26.70 10.65
C ILE A 151 15.81 -25.98 10.84
N THR A 152 16.81 -26.38 10.07
CA THR A 152 18.13 -25.72 10.07
C THR A 152 18.28 -24.94 8.77
N ALA A 153 18.48 -23.63 8.88
CA ALA A 153 18.81 -22.76 7.76
C ALA A 153 20.31 -22.44 7.77
N LEU A 154 20.91 -22.43 6.58
CA LEU A 154 22.24 -21.90 6.35
C LEU A 154 22.09 -20.61 5.54
N ILE A 155 22.46 -19.49 6.13
CA ILE A 155 22.34 -18.16 5.52
C ILE A 155 23.66 -17.41 5.67
N SER A 156 23.88 -16.35 4.88
CA SER A 156 25.09 -15.54 5.07
C SER A 156 25.12 -14.93 6.47
N THR A 157 26.31 -14.75 7.02
CA THR A 157 26.47 -14.08 8.32
C THR A 157 25.94 -12.64 8.27
N GLU A 158 26.14 -11.95 7.15
CA GLU A 158 25.55 -10.63 6.87
C GLU A 158 24.02 -10.66 7.01
N ALA A 159 23.33 -11.68 6.48
CA ALA A 159 21.88 -11.78 6.58
C ALA A 159 21.39 -11.99 8.03
N VAL A 160 22.14 -12.74 8.86
CA VAL A 160 21.84 -12.86 10.29
C VAL A 160 21.91 -11.50 10.98
N GLU A 161 22.89 -10.69 10.59
CA GLU A 161 23.15 -9.38 11.19
C GLU A 161 22.15 -8.32 10.73
N ASP A 162 21.86 -8.25 9.43
CA ASP A 162 20.89 -7.35 8.84
C ASP A 162 19.47 -7.60 9.37
N LEU A 163 19.10 -8.87 9.52
CA LEU A 163 17.82 -9.28 10.11
C LEU A 163 17.84 -9.23 11.64
N ASN A 164 19.01 -9.01 12.25
CA ASN A 164 19.23 -8.96 13.70
C ASN A 164 18.66 -10.19 14.43
N ILE A 165 18.87 -11.39 13.86
CA ILE A 165 18.30 -12.64 14.36
C ILE A 165 18.95 -13.04 15.69
N LYS A 166 18.11 -13.33 16.69
CA LYS A 166 18.49 -13.74 18.04
C LYS A 166 17.75 -14.99 18.46
N VAL A 167 18.32 -15.68 19.45
CA VAL A 167 17.64 -16.78 20.13
C VAL A 167 16.34 -16.26 20.76
N ASN A 168 15.26 -17.02 20.61
CA ASN A 168 13.87 -16.72 20.97
C ASN A 168 13.10 -15.77 20.03
N ASP A 169 13.70 -15.32 18.93
CA ASP A 169 12.94 -14.57 17.93
C ASP A 169 11.87 -15.45 17.26
N ARG A 170 10.70 -14.84 17.00
CA ARG A 170 9.65 -15.45 16.19
C ARG A 170 9.95 -15.19 14.72
N VAL A 171 10.07 -16.26 13.95
CA VAL A 171 10.45 -16.20 12.53
C VAL A 171 9.59 -17.14 11.70
N GLU A 172 9.62 -16.98 10.38
CA GLU A 172 9.10 -17.96 9.44
C GLU A 172 10.25 -18.57 8.66
N ALA A 173 10.36 -19.91 8.68
CA ALA A 173 11.22 -20.62 7.75
C ALA A 173 10.51 -20.64 6.38
N VAL A 174 11.06 -19.89 5.43
CA VAL A 174 10.52 -19.78 4.07
C VAL A 174 11.34 -20.65 3.12
N ILE A 175 10.68 -21.62 2.47
CA ILE A 175 11.34 -22.61 1.60
C ILE A 175 10.68 -22.60 0.23
N LYS A 176 11.48 -22.44 -0.82
CA LYS A 176 10.96 -22.48 -2.20
C LYS A 176 10.52 -23.89 -2.55
N ALA A 177 9.43 -24.03 -3.30
CA ALA A 177 8.90 -25.35 -3.68
C ALA A 177 9.93 -26.22 -4.44
N THR A 178 10.84 -25.59 -5.19
CA THR A 178 11.88 -26.27 -5.96
C THR A 178 13.04 -26.82 -5.13
N GLU A 179 13.13 -26.49 -3.84
CA GLU A 179 14.20 -26.94 -2.93
C GLU A 179 13.74 -28.08 -2.00
N VAL A 180 12.46 -28.46 -2.06
CA VAL A 180 11.90 -29.55 -1.24
C VAL A 180 12.09 -30.88 -1.96
N MET A 181 12.66 -31.87 -1.26
CA MET A 181 12.80 -33.24 -1.74
C MET A 181 11.73 -34.15 -1.12
N ILE A 182 11.28 -35.16 -1.87
CA ILE A 182 10.34 -36.18 -1.40
C ILE A 182 11.06 -37.52 -1.34
N ALA A 183 10.96 -38.21 -0.19
CA ALA A 183 11.42 -39.59 -0.01
C ALA A 183 10.25 -40.47 0.45
N LYS A 184 10.25 -41.74 0.06
CA LYS A 184 9.24 -42.73 0.44
C LYS A 184 9.94 -44.03 0.83
N GLU A 185 9.57 -44.61 1.97
CA GLU A 185 10.01 -45.96 2.35
C GLU A 185 9.47 -46.99 1.35
N LYS A 186 10.28 -48.01 1.04
CA LYS A 186 9.89 -49.09 0.12
C LYS A 186 8.94 -50.07 0.81
#